data_AF-G9ZR80-F1
#
_entry.id   AF-G9ZR80-F1
#
_cell.length_a   1.000
_cell.length_b   1.000
_cell.length_c   1.000
_cell.angle_alpha   90.00
_cell.angle_beta   90.00
_cell.angle_gamma   90.00
#
_symmetry.space_group_name_H-M   'P 1'
#
loop_
_entity.id
_entity.type
_entity.pdbx_description
1 polymer ?
#
loop_
_entity_poly.entity_id
_entity_poly.type
_entity_poly.pdbx_seq_one_letter_code
_entity_poly.pdbx_strand_id
1 'polypeptide(L)' 'MTLSELQTLFSYDEHSADLDKIIDLLDRHCREVDEKLRILEQNHRQIKRKRQFYEDIRTARETHQPLPKWADYKITDF' A
#
# COMPACT_ATOMS: atom_id res chain seq x y z
N MET A 1 -10.99 9.33 -4.10
CA MET A 1 -12.25 10.01 -4.49
C MET A 1 -13.22 10.00 -3.35
N THR A 2 -13.57 11.18 -2.91
CA THR A 2 -14.73 11.47 -2.08
C THR A 2 -15.98 11.54 -2.96
N LEU A 3 -17.14 11.41 -2.35
CA LEU A 3 -18.43 11.53 -3.04
C LEU A 3 -18.59 12.92 -3.70
N SER A 4 -18.04 13.96 -3.09
CA SER A 4 -18.05 15.32 -3.63
C SER A 4 -17.26 15.44 -4.92
N GLU A 5 -16.07 14.85 -4.99
CA GLU A 5 -15.23 14.89 -6.20
C GLU A 5 -15.89 14.14 -7.37
N LEU A 6 -16.58 13.04 -7.09
CA LEU A 6 -17.35 12.29 -8.09
C LEU A 6 -18.57 13.08 -8.58
N GLN A 7 -19.31 13.73 -7.68
CA GLN A 7 -20.42 14.61 -8.07
C GLN A 7 -19.94 15.77 -8.95
N THR A 8 -18.81 16.37 -8.61
CA THR A 8 -18.17 17.40 -9.42
C THR A 8 -17.81 16.85 -10.80
N LEU A 9 -17.17 15.68 -10.88
CA LEU A 9 -16.85 15.00 -12.15
C LEU A 9 -18.07 14.74 -13.02
N PHE A 10 -19.17 14.23 -12.44
CA PHE A 10 -20.40 13.91 -13.15
C PHE A 10 -21.26 15.12 -13.52
N SER A 11 -20.99 16.29 -12.92
CA SER A 11 -21.72 17.53 -13.23
C SER A 11 -21.11 18.28 -14.44
N TYR A 12 -19.98 17.83 -14.97
CA TYR A 12 -19.32 18.44 -16.12
C TYR A 12 -19.82 17.86 -17.44
N ASP A 13 -20.06 18.76 -18.40
CA ASP A 13 -20.51 18.46 -19.76
C ASP A 13 -19.31 18.48 -20.72
N GLU A 14 -19.26 17.56 -21.68
CA GLU A 14 -18.11 17.28 -22.59
C GLU A 14 -17.71 18.49 -23.47
N HIS A 15 -18.50 19.56 -23.48
CA HIS A 15 -18.29 20.77 -24.26
C HIS A 15 -17.80 21.99 -23.45
N SER A 16 -17.49 21.81 -22.16
CA SER A 16 -17.09 22.92 -21.28
C SER A 16 -15.58 23.23 -21.32
N ALA A 17 -15.23 24.52 -21.23
CA ALA A 17 -13.86 25.04 -21.22
C ALA A 17 -13.03 24.69 -19.95
N ASP A 18 -13.49 23.71 -19.16
CA ASP A 18 -12.94 23.34 -17.85
C ASP A 18 -12.25 21.96 -17.86
N LEU A 19 -11.97 21.40 -19.05
CA LEU A 19 -11.32 20.08 -19.22
C LEU A 19 -9.99 19.97 -18.45
N ASP A 20 -9.19 21.04 -18.45
CA ASP A 20 -7.91 21.11 -17.74
C ASP A 20 -8.08 20.90 -16.22
N LYS A 21 -9.15 21.45 -15.62
CA LYS A 21 -9.43 21.29 -14.19
C LYS A 21 -9.83 19.85 -13.85
N ILE A 22 -10.49 19.15 -14.77
CA ILE A 22 -10.85 17.74 -14.60
C ILE A 22 -9.59 16.89 -14.66
N ILE A 23 -8.72 17.15 -15.63
CA ILE A 23 -7.43 16.46 -15.76
C ILE A 23 -6.61 16.66 -14.48
N ASP A 24 -6.49 17.90 -13.99
CA ASP A 24 -5.78 18.21 -12.74
C ASP A 24 -6.37 17.48 -11.52
N LEU A 25 -7.70 17.40 -11.42
CA LEU A 25 -8.39 16.68 -10.34
C LEU A 25 -8.09 15.18 -10.39
N LEU A 26 -8.15 14.58 -11.59
CA LEU A 26 -7.85 13.17 -11.79
C LEU A 26 -6.38 12.86 -11.50
N ASP A 27 -5.45 13.68 -12.00
CA ASP A 27 -4.01 13.53 -11.78
C ASP A 27 -3.64 13.60 -10.31
N ARG A 28 -4.19 14.59 -9.59
CA ARG A 28 -4.00 14.69 -8.14
C ARG A 28 -4.43 13.40 -7.45
N HIS A 29 -5.56 12.84 -7.86
CA HIS A 29 -6.07 11.63 -7.24
C HIS A 29 -5.30 10.38 -7.59
N CYS A 30 -4.82 10.25 -8.82
CA CYS A 30 -3.89 9.19 -9.19
C CYS A 30 -2.68 9.22 -8.26
N ARG A 31 -2.05 10.38 -8.06
CA ARG A 31 -0.90 10.53 -7.15
C ARG A 31 -1.24 10.15 -5.70
N GLU A 32 -2.40 10.55 -5.20
CA GLU A 32 -2.84 10.20 -3.85
C GLU A 32 -3.11 8.69 -3.69
N VAL A 33 -3.65 8.03 -4.72
CA VAL A 33 -3.86 6.57 -4.73
C VAL A 33 -2.53 5.84 -4.80
N ASP A 34 -1.60 6.28 -5.64
CA ASP A 34 -0.27 5.68 -5.78
C ASP A 34 0.51 5.72 -4.47
N GLU A 35 0.46 6.85 -3.75
CA GLU A 35 1.13 6.93 -2.44
C GLU A 35 0.48 6.00 -1.41
N LYS A 36 -0.86 5.90 -1.40
CA LYS A 36 -1.56 4.95 -0.52
C LYS A 36 -1.20 3.51 -0.84
N LEU A 37 -1.12 3.16 -2.12
CA LEU A 37 -0.68 1.84 -2.58
C LEU A 37 0.75 1.55 -2.12
N ARG A 38 1.67 2.50 -2.31
CA ARG A 38 3.07 2.37 -1.87
C ARG A 38 3.18 2.11 -0.35
N ILE A 39 2.40 2.84 0.45
CA ILE A 39 2.34 2.64 1.91
C ILE A 39 1.76 1.28 2.26
N LEU A 40 0.66 0.87 1.61
CA LEU A 40 0.02 -0.42 1.82
C LEU A 40 0.96 -1.57 1.46
N GLU A 41 1.69 -1.49 0.36
CA GLU A 41 2.69 -2.47 -0.05
C GLU A 41 3.83 -2.57 0.96
N GLN A 42 4.34 -1.43 1.44
CA GLN A 42 5.37 -1.41 2.48
C GLN A 42 4.88 -2.07 3.76
N ASN A 43 3.67 -1.75 4.21
CA ASN A 43 3.05 -2.35 5.38
C ASN A 43 2.84 -3.86 5.20
N HIS A 44 2.39 -4.28 4.02
CA HIS A 44 2.20 -5.68 3.67
C HIS A 44 3.53 -6.47 3.72
N ARG A 45 4.61 -5.93 3.16
CA ARG A 45 5.97 -6.51 3.27
C ARG A 45 6.40 -6.66 4.73
N GLN A 46 6.16 -5.64 5.57
CA GLN A 46 6.48 -5.70 6.99
C GLN A 46 5.68 -6.78 7.74
N ILE A 47 4.38 -6.90 7.46
CA ILE A 47 3.52 -7.91 8.08
C ILE A 47 3.97 -9.31 7.67
N LYS A 48 4.24 -9.55 6.38
CA LYS A 48 4.78 -10.82 5.89
C LYS A 48 6.09 -11.19 6.57
N ARG A 49 7.03 -10.25 6.70
CA ARG A 49 8.29 -10.45 7.41
C ARG A 49 8.06 -10.85 8.86
N LYS A 50 7.16 -10.16 9.57
CA LYS A 50 6.81 -10.50 10.96
C LYS A 50 6.20 -11.91 11.04
N ARG A 51 5.29 -12.26 10.13
CA ARG A 51 4.68 -13.59 10.09
C ARG A 51 5.73 -14.68 9.95
N GLN A 52 6.64 -14.56 8.97
CA GLN A 52 7.71 -15.55 8.77
C GLN A 52 8.63 -15.64 9.98
N PHE A 53 8.99 -14.51 10.59
CA PHE A 53 9.80 -14.49 11.81
C PHE A 53 9.15 -15.29 12.96
N TYR A 54 7.85 -15.13 13.17
CA TYR A 54 7.15 -15.90 14.21
C TYR A 54 6.95 -17.37 13.84
N GLU A 55 6.80 -17.70 12.55
CA GLU A 55 6.81 -19.10 12.08
C GLU A 55 8.16 -19.76 12.36
N ASP A 56 9.27 -19.07 12.08
CA ASP A 56 10.62 -19.57 12.33
C ASP A 56 10.90 -19.71 13.84
N ILE A 57 10.38 -18.80 14.69
CA ILE A 57 10.40 -18.97 16.16
C ILE A 57 9.68 -20.24 16.57
N ARG A 58 8.50 -20.52 16.01
CA ARG A 58 7.73 -21.72 16.32
C ARG A 58 8.53 -22.97 15.95
N THR A 59 9.07 -23.02 14.75
CA THR A 59 9.90 -24.15 14.28
C THR A 59 11.17 -24.32 15.11
N ALA A 60 11.85 -23.23 15.48
CA ALA A 60 13.04 -23.29 16.33
C ALA A 60 12.72 -23.87 17.72
N ARG A 61 11.56 -23.54 18.29
CA ARG A 61 11.09 -24.13 19.56
C ARG A 61 10.80 -25.62 19.44
N GLU A 62 10.15 -26.05 18.36
CA GLU A 62 9.84 -27.47 18.12
C GLU A 62 11.11 -28.29 17.90
N THR A 63 12.10 -27.73 17.21
CA THR A 63 13.36 -28.40 16.83
C THR A 63 14.50 -28.18 17.83
N HIS A 64 14.25 -27.48 18.94
CA HIS A 64 15.26 -27.09 19.95
C HIS A 64 16.47 -26.35 19.34
N GLN A 65 16.23 -25.57 18.28
CA GLN A 65 17.23 -24.76 17.61
C GLN A 65 17.31 -23.34 18.21
N PRO A 66 18.42 -22.61 17.98
CA PRO A 66 18.53 -21.22 18.41
C PRO A 66 17.45 -20.34 17.78
N LEU A 67 16.84 -19.47 18.59
CA LEU A 67 15.79 -18.56 18.17
C LEU A 67 16.32 -17.51 17.17
N PRO A 68 15.58 -17.20 16.09
CA PRO A 68 15.95 -16.13 15.18
C PRO A 68 15.90 -14.78 15.90
N LYS A 69 16.87 -13.91 15.60
CA LYS A 69 16.90 -12.53 16.12
C LYS A 69 16.30 -11.59 15.08
N TRP A 70 15.36 -10.76 15.50
CA TRP A 70 14.69 -9.80 14.61
C TRP A 70 15.67 -8.85 13.90
N ALA A 71 16.73 -8.44 14.59
CA ALA A 71 17.77 -7.54 14.06
C ALA A 71 18.47 -8.11 12.81
N ASP A 72 18.65 -9.43 12.76
CA ASP A 72 19.36 -10.13 11.69
C ASP A 72 18.40 -10.72 10.65
N TYR A 73 17.09 -10.57 10.86
CA TYR A 73 16.06 -11.26 10.10
C TYR A 73 15.82 -10.59 8.74
N LYS A 74 16.59 -10.97 7.73
CA LYS A 74 16.52 -10.36 6.38
C LYS A 74 15.15 -10.54 5.75
N ILE A 75 14.74 -9.53 4.99
CA ILE A 75 13.60 -9.62 4.08
C ILE A 75 14.07 -10.51 2.93
N THR A 76 13.55 -11.73 2.84
CA THR A 76 13.62 -12.47 1.58
C THR A 76 12.52 -11.89 0.72
N ASP A 77 12.87 -10.98 -0.20
CA ASP A 77 11.96 -10.58 -1.27
C ASP A 77 11.59 -11.86 -2.05
N PHE A 78 10.28 -12.09 -2.22
CA PHE A 78 9.71 -13.11 -3.10
C PHE A 78 9.17 -12.41 -4.34
#